data_AF-A0A1F8EWQ1-F1
#
_entry.id   AF-A0A1F8EWQ1-F1
#
_cell.length_a   1.000
_cell.length_b   1.000
_cell.length_c   1.000
_cell.angle_alpha   90.00
_cell.angle_beta   90.00
_cell.angle_gamma   90.00
#
_symmetry.space_group_name_H-M   'P 1'
#
loop_
_entity.id
_entity.type
_entity.pdbx_description
1 polymer ?
#
loop_
_entity_poly.entity_id
_entity_poly.type
_entity_poly.pdbx_seq_one_letter_code
_entity_poly.pdbx_strand_id
1 'polypeptide(L)'
;MNTKEKPLVGPRAGEHVSRLEAEDVRLDDGRPLYYALLNNPNPDGGVLDKDEVQAAKSRLASIIAIDRQKVIDLQGKNLQEAASVLKELERSGEERSIAAGAGGGN
;
A
#
# COMPACT_ATOMS: atom_id res chain seq x y z
N MET A 1 -42.21 2.80 -37.97
CA MET A 1 -41.25 3.94 -37.97
C MET A 1 -40.93 4.30 -36.53
N ASN A 2 -39.64 4.54 -36.27
CA ASN A 2 -39.01 5.08 -35.04
C ASN A 2 -38.92 4.14 -33.83
N THR A 3 -37.88 3.29 -33.70
CA THR A 3 -36.55 3.60 -33.12
C THR A 3 -36.57 4.56 -31.92
N LYS A 4 -36.22 4.03 -30.75
CA LYS A 4 -35.28 4.65 -29.81
C LYS A 4 -34.84 3.63 -28.78
N GLU A 5 -33.75 2.97 -29.15
CA GLU A 5 -32.79 2.36 -28.25
C GLU A 5 -32.36 3.37 -27.19
N LYS A 6 -32.30 2.92 -25.94
CA LYS A 6 -31.29 3.29 -24.94
C LYS A 6 -31.45 2.33 -23.77
N PRO A 7 -30.68 1.23 -23.69
CA PRO A 7 -30.41 0.68 -22.37
C PRO A 7 -29.65 1.76 -21.61
N LEU A 8 -30.29 2.32 -20.57
CA LEU A 8 -29.60 3.06 -19.52
C LEU A 8 -28.64 2.07 -18.87
N VAL A 9 -27.42 2.00 -19.39
CA VAL A 9 -26.26 1.58 -18.62
C VAL A 9 -26.18 2.58 -17.48
N GLY A 10 -26.83 2.25 -16.37
CA GLY A 10 -26.49 2.84 -15.09
C GLY A 10 -24.98 2.65 -14.90
N PRO A 11 -24.30 3.59 -14.20
CA PRO A 11 -22.88 3.41 -13.91
C PRO A 11 -22.73 2.00 -13.36
N ARG A 12 -21.94 1.17 -14.05
CA ARG A 12 -21.49 -0.09 -13.46
C ARG A 12 -20.93 0.34 -12.11
N ALA A 13 -21.57 -0.08 -11.03
CA ALA A 13 -20.98 -0.09 -9.72
C ALA A 13 -19.80 -1.07 -9.84
N GLY A 14 -18.75 -0.62 -10.52
CA GLY A 14 -17.45 -1.21 -10.52
C GLY A 14 -17.02 -1.05 -9.09
N GLU A 15 -17.38 -2.05 -8.29
CA GLU A 15 -16.44 -2.68 -7.42
C GLU A 15 -15.57 -1.62 -6.73
N HIS A 16 -16.20 -0.82 -5.87
CA HIS A 16 -15.49 -0.25 -4.73
C HIS A 16 -15.07 -1.44 -3.86
N VAL A 17 -14.14 -2.28 -4.35
CA VAL A 17 -13.23 -2.94 -3.43
C VAL A 17 -12.56 -1.75 -2.77
N SER A 18 -12.88 -1.50 -1.51
CA SER A 18 -12.14 -0.55 -0.70
C SER A 18 -10.68 -0.97 -0.81
N ARG A 19 -9.95 -0.32 -1.72
CA ARG A 19 -8.52 -0.53 -1.93
C ARG A 19 -7.92 -0.05 -0.64
N LEU A 20 -7.37 -0.99 0.13
CA LEU A 20 -6.69 -0.65 1.37
C LEU A 20 -5.58 0.35 1.02
N GLU A 21 -5.71 1.57 1.49
CA GLU A 21 -4.73 2.62 1.24
C GLU A 21 -3.68 2.61 2.36
N ALA A 22 -2.51 3.16 2.05
CA ALA A 22 -1.42 3.32 3.03
C ALA A 22 -1.84 4.11 4.29
N GLU A 23 -2.92 4.89 4.19
CA GLU A 23 -3.45 5.76 5.24
C GLU A 23 -4.55 5.10 6.09
N ASP A 24 -5.10 3.96 5.63
CA ASP A 24 -6.13 3.21 6.34
C ASP A 24 -5.56 2.41 7.52
N VAL A 25 -4.29 2.01 7.44
CA VAL A 25 -3.64 1.19 8.46
C VAL A 25 -2.82 2.07 9.39
N ARG A 26 -3.02 1.88 10.70
CA ARG A 26 -2.40 2.69 11.75
C ARG A 26 -1.65 1.82 12.75
N LEU A 27 -0.56 2.38 13.28
CA LEU A 27 0.23 1.85 14.39
C LEU A 27 -0.55 1.99 15.72
N ASP A 28 -0.05 1.38 16.79
CA ASP A 28 -0.66 1.46 18.13
C ASP A 28 -0.75 2.89 18.66
N ASP A 29 0.25 3.73 18.35
CA ASP A 29 0.26 5.14 18.72
C ASP A 29 -0.68 6.03 17.88
N GLY A 30 -1.37 5.45 16.89
CA GLY A 30 -2.35 6.14 16.03
C GLY A 30 -1.78 6.75 14.74
N ARG A 31 -0.44 6.79 14.59
CA ARG A 31 0.21 7.20 13.33
C ARG A 31 -0.07 6.23 12.18
N PRO A 32 -0.10 6.70 10.93
CA PRO A 32 -0.18 5.84 9.75
C PRO A 32 0.99 4.85 9.67
N LEU A 33 0.72 3.65 9.16
CA LEU A 33 1.71 2.56 9.07
C LEU A 33 2.93 2.91 8.20
N TYR A 34 2.78 3.77 7.19
CA TYR A 34 3.90 4.20 6.34
C TYR A 34 5.01 4.91 7.13
N TYR A 35 4.75 5.41 8.34
CA TYR A 35 5.80 5.95 9.21
C TYR A 35 6.85 4.90 9.59
N ALA A 36 6.47 3.62 9.65
CA ALA A 36 7.41 2.52 9.93
C ALA A 36 8.40 2.27 8.77
N LEU A 37 8.14 2.82 7.58
CA LEU A 37 9.01 2.74 6.40
C LEU A 37 9.93 3.96 6.25
N LEU A 38 9.72 5.01 7.04
CA LEU A 38 10.57 6.20 7.02
C LEU A 38 11.89 5.92 7.73
N ASN A 39 12.99 6.46 7.19
CA ASN A 39 14.30 6.37 7.84
C ASN A 39 14.33 7.14 9.16
N ASN A 40 13.60 8.27 9.22
CA ASN A 40 13.45 9.07 10.43
C ASN A 40 11.95 9.20 10.78
N PRO A 41 11.39 8.28 11.58
CA PRO A 41 9.96 8.25 11.87
C PRO A 41 9.51 9.32 12.88
N ASN A 42 10.38 10.27 13.24
CA ASN A 42 10.16 11.21 14.31
C ASN A 42 9.53 12.51 13.78
N PRO A 43 8.20 12.72 13.91
CA PRO A 43 7.56 13.97 13.50
C PRO A 43 7.91 15.16 14.41
N ASP A 44 8.40 14.89 15.62
CA ASP A 44 8.74 15.90 16.64
C ASP A 44 10.02 16.69 16.30
N GLY A 45 10.88 16.14 15.43
CA GLY A 45 12.19 16.71 15.09
C GLY A 45 12.18 17.74 13.95
N GLY A 46 11.07 17.91 13.24
CA GLY A 46 10.98 18.80 12.09
C GLY A 46 10.47 18.11 10.84
N VAL A 47 9.84 18.94 10.00
CA VAL A 47 9.28 18.66 8.66
C VAL A 47 9.72 17.34 8.05
N LEU A 48 8.78 16.40 7.91
CA LEU A 48 9.00 15.21 7.08
C LEU A 48 9.11 15.65 5.62
N ASP A 49 10.13 15.15 4.95
CA ASP A 49 10.31 15.40 3.53
C ASP A 49 9.15 14.78 2.74
N LYS A 50 8.55 15.56 1.84
CA LYS A 50 7.38 15.12 1.07
C LYS A 50 7.74 13.93 0.17
N ASP A 51 8.95 13.92 -0.37
CA ASP A 51 9.44 12.84 -1.22
C ASP A 51 9.63 11.55 -0.40
N GLU A 52 10.13 11.64 0.83
CA GLU A 52 10.24 10.48 1.73
C GLU A 52 8.87 9.92 2.11
N VAL A 53 7.90 10.78 2.43
CA VAL A 53 6.53 10.36 2.74
C VAL A 53 5.89 9.69 1.52
N GLN A 54 6.04 10.27 0.34
CA GLN A 54 5.50 9.71 -0.89
C GLN A 54 6.16 8.36 -1.23
N ALA A 55 7.47 8.24 -1.07
CA ALA A 55 8.20 7.00 -1.26
C ALA A 55 7.74 5.91 -0.27
N ALA A 56 7.55 6.26 1.00
CA ALA A 56 7.02 5.35 2.02
C ALA A 56 5.59 4.89 1.71
N LYS A 57 4.71 5.81 1.29
CA LYS A 57 3.35 5.46 0.84
C LYS A 57 3.38 4.50 -0.35
N SER A 58 4.23 4.77 -1.35
CA SER A 58 4.39 3.90 -2.52
C SER A 58 4.93 2.52 -2.15
N ARG A 59 5.93 2.43 -1.27
CA ARG A 59 6.45 1.16 -0.75
C ARG A 59 5.37 0.38 -0.01
N LEU A 60 4.61 1.05 0.85
CA LEU A 60 3.51 0.40 1.56
C LEU A 60 2.43 -0.10 0.60
N ALA A 61 2.08 0.67 -0.43
CA ALA A 61 1.12 0.24 -1.45
C ALA A 61 1.60 -1.01 -2.21
N SER A 62 2.90 -1.09 -2.54
CA SER A 62 3.50 -2.29 -3.13
C SER A 62 3.42 -3.49 -2.18
N ILE A 63 3.71 -3.29 -0.89
CA ILE A 63 3.61 -4.33 0.14
C ILE A 63 2.15 -4.81 0.30
N ILE A 64 1.18 -3.89 0.29
CA ILE A 64 -0.26 -4.22 0.31
C ILE A 64 -0.65 -5.07 -0.91
N ALA A 65 -0.09 -4.76 -2.08
CA ALA A 65 -0.33 -5.54 -3.29
C ALA A 65 0.27 -6.95 -3.23
N ILE A 66 1.38 -7.13 -2.49
CA ILE A 66 2.01 -8.44 -2.27
C ILE A 66 1.24 -9.26 -1.23
N ASP A 67 0.97 -8.67 -0.06
CA ASP A 67 0.32 -9.35 1.06
C ASP A 67 -0.51 -8.38 1.93
N ARG A 68 -1.72 -8.08 1.45
CA ARG A 68 -2.70 -7.24 2.14
C ARG A 68 -3.01 -7.72 3.55
N GLN A 69 -3.17 -9.03 3.74
CA GLN A 69 -3.63 -9.58 5.01
C GLN A 69 -2.59 -9.33 6.10
N LYS A 70 -1.32 -9.49 5.76
CA LYS A 70 -0.22 -9.24 6.69
C LYS A 70 -0.09 -7.76 7.04
N VAL A 71 -0.37 -6.85 6.10
CA VAL A 71 -0.44 -5.41 6.39
C VAL A 71 -1.59 -5.08 7.36
N ILE A 72 -2.75 -5.71 7.23
CA ILE A 72 -3.86 -5.54 8.18
C ILE A 72 -3.49 -6.06 9.57
N ASP A 73 -2.75 -7.16 9.67
CA ASP A 73 -2.26 -7.71 10.95
C ASP A 73 -1.30 -6.75 11.68
N LEU A 74 -0.64 -5.85 10.95
CA LEU A 74 0.19 -4.79 11.51
C LEU A 74 -0.61 -3.64 12.13
N GLN A 75 -1.92 -3.61 11.95
CA GLN A 75 -2.77 -2.60 12.58
C GLN A 75 -2.68 -2.70 14.11
N GLY A 76 -2.39 -1.57 14.75
CA GLY A 76 -2.23 -1.51 16.20
C GLY A 76 -0.94 -2.15 16.73
N LYS A 77 0.02 -2.49 15.85
CA LYS A 77 1.37 -2.87 16.27
C LYS A 77 2.22 -1.62 16.53
N ASN A 78 3.25 -1.77 17.35
CA ASN A 78 4.24 -0.71 17.55
C ASN A 78 5.10 -0.53 16.29
N LEU A 79 5.75 0.63 16.19
CA LEU A 79 6.54 1.01 15.01
C LEU A 79 7.66 0.01 14.67
N GLN A 80 8.31 -0.56 15.67
CA GLN A 80 9.49 -1.40 15.49
C GLN A 80 9.11 -2.79 14.96
N GLU A 81 8.06 -3.38 15.51
CA GLU A 81 7.44 -4.63 15.02
C GLU A 81 6.96 -4.46 13.57
N ALA A 82 6.21 -3.38 13.31
CA ALA A 82 5.70 -3.07 11.97
C ALA A 82 6.83 -2.89 10.96
N ALA A 83 7.88 -2.14 11.31
CA ALA A 83 9.03 -1.92 10.44
C ALA A 83 9.77 -3.23 10.10
N SER A 84 9.91 -4.13 11.06
CA SER A 84 10.56 -5.44 10.85
C SER A 84 9.78 -6.28 9.83
N VAL A 85 8.47 -6.40 10.02
CA VAL A 85 7.60 -7.19 9.12
C VAL A 85 7.51 -6.57 7.73
N LEU A 86 7.39 -5.24 7.63
CA LEU A 86 7.34 -4.54 6.35
C LEU A 86 8.64 -4.73 5.54
N LYS A 87 9.81 -4.73 6.19
CA LYS A 87 11.09 -5.03 5.54
C LYS A 87 11.16 -6.46 4.99
N GLU A 88 10.64 -7.44 5.74
CA GLU A 88 10.57 -8.83 5.25
C GLU A 88 9.64 -8.96 4.04
N LEU A 89 8.48 -8.28 4.07
CA LEU A 89 7.55 -8.26 2.96
C LEU A 89 8.12 -7.56 1.72
N GLU A 90 8.82 -6.44 1.91
CA GLU A 90 9.51 -5.73 0.83
C GLU A 90 10.55 -6.63 0.15
N ARG A 91 11.39 -7.30 0.95
CA ARG A 91 12.37 -8.28 0.44
C ARG A 91 11.70 -9.42 -0.33
N SER A 92 10.64 -10.00 0.23
CA SER A 92 9.90 -11.08 -0.41
C SER A 92 9.23 -10.64 -1.72
N GLY A 93 8.75 -9.40 -1.77
CA GLY A 93 8.24 -8.75 -2.97
C GLY A 93 9.29 -8.59 -4.05
N GLU A 94 10.47 -8.08 -3.68
CA GLU A 94 11.59 -7.85 -4.59
C GLU A 94 12.10 -9.16 -5.19
N GLU A 95 12.19 -10.23 -4.37
CA GLU A 95 12.52 -11.59 -4.81
C GLU A 95 11.51 -12.15 -5.82
N ARG A 96 10.21 -11.84 -5.67
CA ARG A 96 9.18 -12.23 -6.64
C ARG A 96 9.26 -11.39 -7.93
N SER A 97 9.59 -10.12 -7.82
CA SER A 97 9.77 -9.23 -8.99
C SER A 97 10.98 -9.63 -9.84
N ILE A 98 12.11 -10.02 -9.24
CA ILE A 98 13.27 -10.54 -10.00
C ILE A 98 12.97 -11.88 -10.67
N ALA A 99 12.18 -12.75 -10.03
CA ALA A 99 11.78 -14.04 -10.60
C ALA A 99 10.81 -13.86 -11.80
N ALA A 100 9.94 -12.84 -11.77
CA ALA A 100 9.05 -12.49 -12.87
C ALA A 100 9.79 -11.78 -14.04
N GLY A 101 10.92 -11.13 -13.77
CA GLY A 101 11.72 -10.40 -14.77
C GLY A 101 12.61 -11.27 -15.67
N ALA A 102 12.81 -12.55 -15.35
CA ALA A 102 13.67 -13.46 -16.13
C ALA A 102 12.96 -14.15 -17.32
N GLY A 103 11.70 -13.80 -17.61
CA GLY A 103 10.89 -14.42 -18.68
C GLY A 103 10.67 -13.56 -19.93
N GLY A 104 11.45 -12.50 -20.15
CA GLY A 104 11.23 -11.52 -21.22
C GLY A 104 12.47 -11.28 -22.08
N GLY A 105 13.00 -12.33 -22.72
CA GLY A 105 14.02 -12.20 -23.75
C GLY A 105 13.68 -13.12 -24.91
N ASN A 106 13.03 -12.57 -25.94
CA ASN A 106 12.88 -13.17 -27.25
C ASN A 106 13.51 -12.26 -28.29
#